data_AF-A0A3C1VAM7-F1
#
_entry.id   AF-A0A3C1VAM7-F1
#
_cell.length_a   1.000
_cell.length_b   1.000
_cell.length_c   1.000
_cell.angle_alpha   90.00
_cell.angle_beta   90.00
_cell.angle_gamma   90.00
#
_symmetry.space_group_name_H-M   'P 1'
#
loop_
_entity.id
_entity.type
_entity.pdbx_description
1 polymer ?
#
loop_
_entity_poly.entity_id
_entity_poly.type
_entity_poly.pdbx_seq_one_letter_code
_entity_poly.pdbx_strand_id
1 'polypeptide(L)'
;MKVDNYFTNGLSYEAYDCGTPPTLDEFNKFKADFEERQRAAQNQLNEQRRISAEKAAAAKKVAQDKVLKFNQDLADKGDAYGLLRMGERYRDGDGVPKDFTKARDYLTKAAAAGSPSAEADLKNLPTN
;
A
#
# COMPACT_ATOMS: atom_id res chain seq x y z
N MET A 1 -52.72 5.90 31.34
CA MET A 1 -52.21 4.84 32.23
C MET A 1 -53.28 3.77 32.39
N LYS A 2 -53.13 2.66 31.66
CA LYS A 2 -53.78 1.38 31.99
C LYS A 2 -52.67 0.34 31.97
N VAL A 3 -52.48 -0.35 33.08
CA VAL A 3 -51.44 -1.36 33.28
C VAL A 3 -52.17 -2.70 33.29
N ASP A 4 -52.23 -3.36 32.13
CA ASP A 4 -52.75 -4.72 32.06
C ASP A 4 -51.64 -5.68 32.48
N ASN A 5 -51.82 -6.28 33.66
CA ASN A 5 -50.83 -7.08 34.35
C ASN A 5 -50.92 -8.53 33.85
N TYR A 6 -50.04 -8.94 32.94
CA TYR A 6 -49.95 -10.33 32.50
C TYR A 6 -49.12 -11.14 33.50
N PHE A 7 -49.81 -11.91 34.35
CA PHE A 7 -49.20 -12.85 35.29
C PHE A 7 -48.65 -14.08 34.55
N THR A 8 -47.34 -14.11 34.30
CA THR A 8 -46.62 -15.38 34.10
C THR A 8 -45.26 -15.35 34.81
N ASN A 9 -45.08 -16.29 35.74
CA ASN A 9 -43.80 -16.69 36.35
C ASN A 9 -43.03 -15.67 37.21
N GLY A 10 -43.73 -14.89 38.04
CA GLY A 10 -43.13 -14.29 39.25
C GLY A 10 -42.02 -13.25 39.04
N LEU A 11 -41.81 -12.79 37.81
CA LEU A 11 -40.97 -11.65 37.49
C LEU A 11 -41.88 -10.53 36.96
N SER A 12 -42.06 -9.48 37.74
CA SER A 12 -42.76 -8.27 37.31
C SER A 12 -41.90 -7.57 36.25
N TYR A 13 -42.26 -7.71 34.98
CA TYR A 13 -41.69 -6.86 33.93
C TYR A 13 -42.61 -5.66 33.78
N GLU A 14 -42.09 -4.47 34.10
CA GLU A 14 -42.74 -3.23 33.65
C GLU A 14 -42.68 -3.25 32.13
N ALA A 15 -43.80 -3.54 31.48
CA ALA A 15 -43.92 -3.37 30.05
C ALA A 15 -43.85 -1.86 29.77
N TYR A 16 -42.65 -1.35 29.57
CA TYR A 16 -42.45 -0.07 28.91
C TYR A 16 -43.20 -0.18 27.58
N ASP A 17 -44.18 0.70 27.38
CA ASP A 17 -44.86 0.87 26.09
C ASP A 17 -43.79 1.27 25.07
N CYS A 18 -43.16 0.26 24.48
CA CYS A 18 -42.07 0.42 23.53
C CYS A 18 -42.59 0.76 22.12
N GLY A 19 -43.87 1.18 22.02
CA GLY A 19 -44.58 1.31 20.76
C GLY A 19 -44.85 -0.05 20.12
N THR A 20 -45.57 -0.06 19.01
CA THR A 20 -45.69 -1.26 18.18
C THR A 20 -44.30 -1.66 17.68
N PRO A 21 -43.90 -2.94 17.80
CA PRO A 21 -42.63 -3.39 17.28
C PRO A 21 -42.54 -3.06 15.78
N PRO A 22 -41.37 -2.62 15.29
CA PRO A 22 -41.22 -2.24 13.89
C PRO A 22 -41.62 -3.40 13.00
N THR A 23 -42.35 -3.09 11.94
CA THR A 23 -42.71 -4.06 10.93
C THR A 23 -41.46 -4.60 10.24
N LEU A 24 -41.57 -5.77 9.61
CA LEU A 24 -40.46 -6.37 8.85
C LEU A 24 -39.93 -5.40 7.76
N ASP A 25 -40.80 -4.60 7.18
CA ASP A 25 -40.45 -3.61 6.15
C ASP A 25 -39.66 -2.43 6.74
N GLU A 26 -40.08 -1.92 7.90
CA GLU A 26 -39.35 -0.87 8.64
C GLU A 26 -37.98 -1.36 9.14
N PHE A 27 -37.89 -2.61 9.58
CA PHE A 27 -36.61 -3.21 9.97
C PHE A 27 -35.67 -3.40 8.78
N ASN A 28 -36.18 -3.85 7.64
CA ASN A 28 -35.39 -3.99 6.42
C ASN A 28 -34.91 -2.65 5.89
N LYS A 29 -35.75 -1.60 5.97
CA LYS A 29 -35.37 -0.23 5.63
C LYS A 29 -34.27 0.30 6.55
N PHE A 30 -34.39 0.07 7.86
CA PHE A 30 -33.35 0.45 8.82
C PHE A 30 -32.03 -0.28 8.55
N LYS A 31 -32.08 -1.58 8.22
CA LYS A 31 -30.91 -2.37 7.87
C LYS A 31 -30.25 -1.83 6.59
N ALA A 32 -31.03 -1.49 5.57
CA ALA A 32 -30.52 -0.91 4.33
C ALA A 32 -29.84 0.46 4.58
N ASP A 33 -30.49 1.35 5.34
CA ASP A 33 -29.94 2.67 5.70
C ASP A 33 -28.63 2.53 6.50
N PHE A 34 -28.55 1.52 7.37
CA PHE A 34 -27.35 1.23 8.15
C PHE A 34 -26.21 0.67 7.29
N GLU A 35 -26.51 -0.29 6.40
CA GLU A 35 -25.54 -0.86 5.46
C GLU A 35 -25.01 0.20 4.48
N GLU A 36 -25.86 1.14 4.04
CA GLU A 36 -25.44 2.26 3.19
C GLU A 36 -24.49 3.20 3.93
N ARG A 37 -24.79 3.55 5.19
CA ARG A 37 -23.88 4.35 6.04
C ARG A 37 -22.55 3.63 6.27
N GLN A 38 -22.55 2.32 6.47
CA GLN A 38 -21.33 1.53 6.58
C GLN A 38 -20.53 1.52 5.27
N ARG A 39 -21.19 1.34 4.13
CA ARG A 39 -20.54 1.41 2.82
C ARG A 39 -19.97 2.80 2.54
N ALA A 40 -20.70 3.86 2.86
CA ALA A 40 -20.23 5.24 2.72
C ALA A 40 -18.99 5.49 3.60
N ALA A 41 -19.01 5.03 4.85
CA ALA A 41 -17.85 5.11 5.76
C ALA A 41 -16.65 4.32 5.21
N GLN A 42 -16.87 3.12 4.67
CA GLN A 42 -15.82 2.30 4.07
C GLN A 42 -15.25 2.94 2.79
N ASN A 43 -16.10 3.53 1.95
CA ASN A 43 -15.68 4.22 0.72
C ASN A 43 -14.85 5.45 1.04
N GLN A 44 -15.22 6.22 2.06
CA GLN A 44 -14.44 7.38 2.51
C GLN A 44 -13.05 6.95 3.04
N LEU A 45 -12.99 5.85 3.79
CA LEU A 45 -11.72 5.27 4.25
C LEU A 45 -10.86 4.78 3.08
N ASN A 46 -11.46 4.11 2.09
CA ASN A 46 -10.75 3.66 0.90
C ASN A 46 -10.20 4.83 0.08
N GLU A 47 -10.95 5.93 -0.03
CA GLU A 47 -10.50 7.14 -0.73
C GLU A 47 -9.34 7.82 0.00
N GLN A 48 -9.40 7.94 1.32
CA GLN A 48 -8.27 8.44 2.11
C GLN A 48 -7.02 7.57 1.94
N ARG A 49 -7.20 6.24 1.95
CA ARG A 49 -6.10 5.29 1.71
C ARG A 49 -5.51 5.46 0.32
N ARG A 50 -6.34 5.62 -0.71
CA ARG A 50 -5.90 5.88 -2.10
C ARG A 50 -5.04 7.15 -2.16
N ILE A 51 -5.53 8.26 -1.62
CA ILE A 51 -4.79 9.53 -1.58
C ILE A 51 -3.46 9.37 -0.81
N SER A 52 -3.45 8.66 0.31
CA SER A 52 -2.21 8.42 1.07
C SER A 52 -1.22 7.52 0.34
N ALA A 53 -1.70 6.50 -0.36
CA ALA A 53 -0.88 5.58 -1.14
C ALA A 53 -0.29 6.29 -2.38
N GLU A 54 -1.06 7.14 -3.05
CA GLU A 54 -0.59 7.98 -4.14
C GLU A 54 0.48 8.97 -3.67
N LYS A 55 0.26 9.64 -2.53
CA LYS A 55 1.27 10.53 -1.94
C LYS A 55 2.53 9.78 -1.51
N ALA A 56 2.39 8.58 -0.93
CA ALA A 56 3.52 7.74 -0.57
C ALA A 56 4.29 7.27 -1.80
N ALA A 57 3.60 6.90 -2.88
CA ALA A 57 4.21 6.53 -4.16
C ALA A 57 4.93 7.72 -4.80
N ALA A 58 4.33 8.92 -4.78
CA ALA A 58 4.95 10.14 -5.26
C ALA A 58 6.19 10.52 -4.44
N ALA A 59 6.11 10.45 -3.10
CA ALA A 59 7.25 10.69 -2.22
C ALA A 59 8.37 9.66 -2.43
N LYS A 60 8.02 8.38 -2.62
CA LYS A 60 8.98 7.33 -2.98
C LYS A 60 9.68 7.65 -4.29
N LYS A 61 8.94 8.06 -5.33
CA LYS A 61 9.49 8.46 -6.62
C LYS A 61 10.46 9.65 -6.48
N VAL A 62 10.08 10.69 -5.76
CA VAL A 62 10.95 11.86 -5.53
C VAL A 62 12.23 11.49 -4.79
N ALA A 63 12.14 10.60 -3.80
CA ALA A 63 13.33 10.08 -3.12
C ALA A 63 14.20 9.24 -4.06
N GLN A 64 13.59 8.40 -4.90
CA GLN A 64 14.28 7.58 -5.89
C GLN A 64 15.03 8.42 -6.92
N ASP A 65 14.42 9.49 -7.44
CA ASP A 65 15.06 10.38 -8.42
C ASP A 65 16.31 11.08 -7.82
N LYS A 66 16.23 11.48 -6.55
CA LYS A 66 17.39 12.05 -5.83
C LYS A 66 18.51 11.03 -5.66
N VAL A 67 18.17 9.81 -5.27
CA VAL A 67 19.17 8.73 -5.10
C VAL A 67 19.77 8.34 -6.44
N LEU A 68 18.97 8.30 -7.52
CA LEU A 68 19.45 8.04 -8.87
C LEU A 68 20.49 9.08 -9.29
N LYS A 69 20.19 10.37 -9.08
CA LYS A 69 21.13 11.45 -9.38
C LYS A 69 22.43 11.31 -8.59
N PHE A 70 22.34 11.04 -7.29
CA PHE A 70 23.52 10.84 -6.45
C PHE A 70 24.37 9.64 -6.92
N ASN A 71 23.73 8.53 -7.28
CA ASN A 71 24.43 7.36 -7.82
C ASN A 71 25.10 7.66 -9.17
N GLN A 72 24.46 8.45 -10.03
CA GLN A 72 25.05 8.90 -11.29
C GLN A 72 26.29 9.77 -11.04
N ASP A 73 26.19 10.75 -10.14
CA ASP A 73 27.32 11.62 -9.79
C ASP A 73 28.52 10.81 -9.23
N LEU A 74 28.27 9.72 -8.50
CA LEU A 74 29.31 8.80 -8.04
C LEU A 74 29.86 7.94 -9.18
N ALA A 75 29.00 7.41 -10.03
CA ALA A 75 29.40 6.61 -11.19
C ALA A 75 30.28 7.42 -12.16
N ASP A 76 29.96 8.69 -12.36
CA ASP A 76 30.72 9.63 -13.20
C ASP A 76 32.12 9.91 -12.62
N LYS A 77 32.28 9.80 -11.29
CA LYS A 77 33.58 9.86 -10.61
C LYS A 77 34.34 8.53 -10.63
N GLY A 78 33.77 7.48 -11.21
CA GLY A 78 34.35 6.13 -11.24
C GLY A 78 34.27 5.41 -9.89
N ASP A 79 33.42 5.88 -8.97
CA ASP A 79 33.26 5.25 -7.66
C ASP A 79 32.57 3.88 -7.81
N ALA A 80 33.17 2.86 -7.21
CA ALA A 80 32.70 1.48 -7.31
C ALA A 80 31.27 1.29 -6.77
N TYR A 81 30.87 2.06 -5.76
CA TYR A 81 29.52 2.04 -5.20
C TYR A 81 28.52 2.70 -6.14
N GLY A 82 28.85 3.86 -6.71
CA GLY A 82 28.02 4.52 -7.73
C GLY A 82 27.76 3.63 -8.95
N LEU A 83 28.82 3.02 -9.49
CA LEU A 83 28.76 2.10 -10.62
C LEU A 83 27.91 0.85 -10.30
N LEU A 84 28.10 0.24 -9.12
CA LEU A 84 27.31 -0.90 -8.66
C LEU A 84 25.82 -0.54 -8.59
N ARG A 85 25.48 0.58 -7.95
CA ARG A 85 24.10 1.01 -7.76
C ARG A 85 23.40 1.33 -9.07
N MET A 86 24.11 1.93 -10.04
CA MET A 86 23.55 2.14 -11.38
C MET A 86 23.28 0.81 -12.08
N GLY A 87 24.20 -0.15 -11.96
CA GLY A 87 24.03 -1.51 -12.46
C GLY A 87 22.80 -2.24 -11.91
N GLU A 88 22.63 -2.24 -10.58
CA GLU A 88 21.46 -2.81 -9.91
C GLU A 88 20.17 -2.12 -10.35
N ARG A 89 20.17 -0.78 -10.48
CA ARG A 89 18.99 -0.03 -10.94
C ARG A 89 18.57 -0.39 -12.36
N TYR A 90 19.53 -0.54 -13.29
CA TYR A 90 19.23 -1.01 -14.66
C TYR A 90 18.77 -2.48 -14.70
N ARG A 91 19.25 -3.33 -13.77
CA ARG A 91 18.78 -4.72 -13.63
C ARG A 91 17.34 -4.79 -13.13
N ASP A 92 17.01 -3.99 -12.12
CA ASP A 92 15.73 -4.07 -11.41
C ASP A 92 14.66 -3.15 -12.04
N GLY A 93 15.07 -2.18 -12.85
CA GLY A 93 14.18 -1.17 -13.43
C GLY A 93 13.75 -0.09 -12.44
N ASP A 94 14.58 0.18 -11.41
CA ASP A 94 14.23 1.12 -10.35
C ASP A 94 14.62 2.57 -10.70
N GLY A 95 13.64 3.31 -11.25
CA GLY A 95 13.81 4.70 -11.69
C GLY A 95 14.43 4.84 -13.09
N VAL A 96 14.87 3.72 -13.70
CA VAL A 96 15.38 3.65 -15.07
C VAL A 96 14.72 2.49 -15.82
N PRO A 97 14.64 2.52 -17.15
CA PRO A 97 14.18 1.36 -17.92
C PRO A 97 15.06 0.15 -17.65
N LYS A 98 14.44 -1.01 -17.45
CA LYS A 98 15.15 -2.26 -17.24
C LYS A 98 15.97 -2.62 -18.50
N ASP A 99 17.27 -2.70 -18.35
CA ASP A 99 18.22 -2.94 -19.43
C ASP A 99 19.40 -3.76 -18.89
N PHE A 100 19.39 -5.06 -19.16
CA PHE A 100 20.43 -5.97 -18.69
C PHE A 100 21.80 -5.74 -19.36
N THR A 101 21.82 -5.15 -20.56
CA THR A 101 23.06 -4.84 -21.28
C THR A 101 23.76 -3.67 -20.60
N LYS A 102 23.02 -2.60 -20.30
CA LYS A 102 23.54 -1.48 -19.52
C LYS A 102 23.91 -1.90 -18.10
N ALA A 103 23.08 -2.75 -17.46
CA ALA A 103 23.39 -3.29 -16.14
C ALA A 103 24.76 -4.02 -16.15
N ARG A 104 25.02 -4.87 -17.15
CA ARG A 104 26.32 -5.53 -17.31
C ARG A 104 27.47 -4.55 -17.49
N ASP A 105 27.30 -3.50 -18.30
CA ASP A 105 28.36 -2.50 -18.52
C ASP A 105 28.75 -1.79 -17.22
N TYR A 106 27.75 -1.29 -16.47
CA TYR A 106 27.98 -0.65 -15.17
C TYR A 106 28.57 -1.60 -14.14
N LEU A 107 28.08 -2.84 -14.04
CA LEU A 107 28.59 -3.81 -13.09
C LEU A 107 30.01 -4.29 -13.47
N THR A 108 30.34 -4.38 -14.76
CA THR A 108 31.71 -4.67 -15.22
C THR A 108 32.67 -3.56 -14.79
N LYS A 109 32.27 -2.30 -14.94
CA LYS A 109 33.05 -1.16 -14.44
C LYS A 109 33.18 -1.17 -12.92
N ALA A 110 32.12 -1.51 -12.19
CA ALA A 110 32.16 -1.62 -10.74
C ALA A 110 33.06 -2.77 -10.25
N ALA A 111 33.05 -3.92 -10.94
CA ALA A 111 33.94 -5.04 -10.66
C ALA A 111 35.40 -4.65 -10.92
N ALA A 112 35.67 -3.96 -12.03
CA ALA A 112 37.01 -3.43 -12.33
C ALA A 112 37.48 -2.39 -11.30
N ALA A 113 36.56 -1.64 -10.70
CA ALA A 113 36.83 -0.74 -9.58
C ALA A 113 36.95 -1.45 -8.22
N GLY A 114 36.90 -2.79 -8.18
CA GLY A 114 37.14 -3.60 -7.00
C GLY A 114 35.91 -3.91 -6.16
N SER A 115 34.69 -3.85 -6.72
CA SER A 115 33.45 -4.22 -6.02
C SER A 115 33.13 -5.71 -6.14
N PRO A 116 33.25 -6.51 -5.07
CA PRO A 116 32.92 -7.95 -5.12
C PRO A 116 31.42 -8.20 -5.33
N SER A 117 30.58 -7.27 -4.85
CA SER A 117 29.13 -7.33 -5.08
C SER A 117 28.78 -7.23 -6.57
N ALA A 118 29.54 -6.43 -7.33
CA ALA A 118 29.31 -6.29 -8.75
C ALA A 118 29.62 -7.59 -9.52
N GLU A 119 30.68 -8.31 -9.13
CA GLU A 119 31.00 -9.63 -9.69
C GLU A 119 29.90 -10.66 -9.42
N ALA A 120 29.36 -10.67 -8.20
CA ALA A 120 28.25 -11.53 -7.84
C ALA A 120 26.99 -11.21 -8.67
N ASP A 121 26.68 -9.93 -8.83
CA ASP A 121 25.54 -9.47 -9.63
C ASP A 121 25.70 -9.76 -11.12
N LEU A 122 26.91 -9.63 -11.68
CA LEU A 122 27.23 -10.02 -13.06
C LEU A 122 26.94 -11.49 -13.33
N LYS A 123 27.29 -12.36 -12.36
CA LYS A 123 27.05 -13.79 -12.47
C LYS A 123 25.57 -14.15 -12.41
N ASN A 124 24.79 -13.37 -11.67
CA ASN A 124 23.35 -13.57 -11.49
C ASN A 124 22.49 -12.90 -12.58
N LEU A 125 23.10 -12.10 -13.47
CA LEU A 125 22.38 -11.44 -14.56
C LEU A 125 21.96 -12.47 -15.64
N PRO A 126 20.70 -12.43 -16.11
CA PRO A 126 20.27 -13.28 -17.20
C PRO A 126 21.10 -13.02 -18.46
N THR A 127 21.67 -14.08 -19.03
CA THR A 127 22.23 -14.07 -20.37
C THR A 127 21.04 -14.10 -21.34
N ASN A 128 20.84 -13.02 -22.10
CA ASN A 128 19.85 -12.99 -23.19
C ASN A 128 20.23 -14.01 -24.27
#